data_AF-A0A3T0N4V7-F1
#
_entry.id   AF-A0A3T0N4V7-F1
#
_cell.length_a   1.000
_cell.length_b   1.000
_cell.length_c   1.000
_cell.angle_alpha   90.00
_cell.angle_beta   90.00
_cell.angle_gamma   90.00
#
_symmetry.space_group_name_H-M   'P 1'
#
loop_
_entity.id
_entity.type
_entity.pdbx_description
1 polymer ?
#
loop_
_entity_poly.entity_id
_entity_poly.type
_entity_poly.pdbx_seq_one_letter_code
_entity_poly.pdbx_strand_id
1 'polypeptide(L)'
;MPNENSQTEQRKNMTFNFDSMSPADFEDLTRDLIGRDQSCRFEAFGPGPDGGVDGRHSTSDGVIVLQAKHYRGSGFSGLSRQMRKERATIDQLAAERYILATSVSLTPANKRALADIIGPSLKSSSDILGFEDLNGLLRTYDDVAKSHIKLWLSDTAVLKRVLHSATHNFTTITRADIAAKLKVYAQNPSFSKGRNTLETERILIVSGPPGVGKTTLAEMLCYAYVGEKWDLIALRSLDEDFARIDDSRKQLFFFDDFLGRIALGERALSTQDSDLARFLARVRRTPAARFILTTRAYIYEQARLASEALSDQRLQVASYVLDVGEYTKRIRARIVYNHLTVAGVPTTHVRALLESGTTIEIVDHNNFNPRIVEWMTDAGHVAHVPADQYAEDFIEALDNPERIWDKPFRNHIPRRCRHLLFAL
;
A
#
# COMPACT_ATOMS: atom_id res chain seq x y z
N MET A 1 -28.40 21.28 2.51
CA MET A 1 -27.04 21.45 3.07
C MET A 1 -26.89 20.52 4.27
N PRO A 2 -26.42 19.27 4.11
CA PRO A 2 -26.22 18.39 5.25
C PRO A 2 -24.89 18.71 5.93
N ASN A 3 -24.98 19.35 7.10
CA ASN A 3 -24.01 19.51 8.19
C ASN A 3 -22.59 18.92 7.96
N GLU A 4 -21.66 19.75 7.46
CA GLU A 4 -20.22 19.54 7.62
C GLU A 4 -19.83 19.40 9.09
N ASN A 5 -20.51 20.12 10.00
CA ASN A 5 -20.29 20.02 11.45
C ASN A 5 -20.58 18.61 12.02
N SER A 6 -21.58 17.90 11.49
CA SER A 6 -21.93 16.55 11.99
C SER A 6 -20.94 15.47 11.56
N GLN A 7 -20.30 15.64 10.39
CA GLN A 7 -19.26 14.72 9.92
C GLN A 7 -17.95 14.94 10.69
N THR A 8 -17.65 16.19 11.03
CA THR A 8 -16.48 16.56 11.84
C THR A 8 -16.63 16.10 13.29
N GLU A 9 -17.83 16.17 13.87
CA GLU A 9 -18.12 15.70 15.23
C GLU A 9 -18.11 14.17 15.37
N GLN A 10 -18.67 13.42 14.41
CA GLN A 10 -18.61 11.95 14.45
C GLN A 10 -17.19 11.40 14.20
N ARG A 11 -16.34 12.13 13.48
CA ARG A 11 -14.93 11.76 13.22
C ARG A 11 -14.03 11.92 14.46
N LYS A 12 -14.32 12.87 15.35
CA LYS A 12 -13.59 13.04 16.62
C LYS A 12 -13.68 11.85 17.58
N ASN A 13 -14.64 10.94 17.38
CA ASN A 13 -14.83 9.75 18.23
C ASN A 13 -14.33 8.44 17.60
N MET A 14 -13.73 8.47 16.41
CA MET A 14 -13.15 7.26 15.81
C MET A 14 -11.90 6.86 16.60
N THR A 15 -11.85 5.58 16.98
CA THR A 15 -10.68 4.97 17.62
C THR A 15 -10.18 3.90 16.67
N PHE A 16 -8.96 4.08 16.17
CA PHE A 16 -8.33 3.18 15.23
C PHE A 16 -7.77 1.95 15.94
N ASN A 17 -7.80 0.83 15.24
CA ASN A 17 -7.27 -0.43 15.69
C ASN A 17 -5.95 -0.70 14.92
N PHE A 18 -4.89 -1.12 15.62
CA PHE A 18 -3.58 -1.43 15.02
C PHE A 18 -3.35 -2.94 14.77
N ASP A 19 -4.31 -3.83 15.04
CA ASP A 19 -4.13 -5.29 15.06
C ASP A 19 -3.78 -5.89 13.69
N SER A 20 -4.21 -5.25 12.61
CA SER A 20 -3.93 -5.69 11.24
C SER A 20 -2.59 -5.19 10.70
N MET A 21 -1.83 -4.43 11.48
CA MET A 21 -0.54 -3.88 11.10
C MET A 21 0.58 -4.84 11.43
N SER A 22 1.54 -4.97 10.51
CA SER A 22 2.83 -5.55 10.88
C SER A 22 3.62 -4.56 11.76
N PRO A 23 4.65 -5.03 12.51
CA PRO A 23 5.52 -4.13 13.26
C PRO A 23 6.07 -2.98 12.42
N ALA A 24 6.43 -3.27 11.17
CA ALA A 24 6.93 -2.25 10.26
C ALA A 24 5.88 -1.28 9.72
N ASP A 25 4.64 -1.72 9.51
CA ASP A 25 3.55 -0.79 9.18
C ASP A 25 3.33 0.18 10.37
N PHE A 26 3.48 -0.33 11.60
CA PHE A 26 3.39 0.48 12.81
C PHE A 26 4.60 1.43 12.98
N GLU A 27 5.81 1.01 12.61
CA GLU A 27 6.99 1.89 12.54
C GLU A 27 6.75 3.05 11.56
N ASP A 28 6.29 2.77 10.34
CA ASP A 28 6.03 3.82 9.34
C ASP A 28 4.92 4.78 9.83
N LEU A 29 3.85 4.25 10.44
CA LEU A 29 2.78 5.06 11.05
C LEU A 29 3.30 6.00 12.14
N THR A 30 4.06 5.45 13.10
CA THR A 30 4.55 6.21 14.25
C THR A 30 5.58 7.26 13.83
N ARG A 31 6.42 6.95 12.83
CA ARG A 31 7.36 7.90 12.24
C ARG A 31 6.63 9.09 11.63
N ASP A 32 5.59 8.84 10.84
CA ASP A 32 4.81 9.90 10.21
C ASP A 32 4.03 10.73 11.25
N LEU A 33 3.36 10.08 12.22
CA LEU A 33 2.59 10.77 13.26
C LEU A 33 3.48 11.64 14.15
N ILE A 34 4.55 11.08 14.69
CA ILE A 34 5.42 11.78 15.65
C ILE A 34 6.27 12.81 14.92
N GLY A 35 6.73 12.52 13.70
CA GLY A 35 7.40 13.51 12.87
C GLY A 35 6.49 14.71 12.58
N ARG A 36 5.20 14.45 12.28
CA ARG A 36 4.20 15.51 12.07
C ARG A 36 3.95 16.34 13.34
N ASP A 37 3.79 15.66 14.48
CA ASP A 37 3.56 16.29 15.79
C ASP A 37 4.74 17.19 16.21
N GLN A 38 5.96 16.69 16.02
CA GLN A 38 7.18 17.41 16.40
C GLN A 38 7.70 18.36 15.33
N SER A 39 7.00 18.46 14.19
CA SER A 39 7.43 19.25 13.02
C SER A 39 8.86 18.92 12.58
N CYS A 40 9.26 17.65 12.68
CA CYS A 40 10.58 17.17 12.32
C CYS A 40 10.49 15.98 11.36
N ARG A 41 11.55 15.76 10.58
CA ARG A 41 11.64 14.60 9.68
C ARG A 41 12.52 13.55 10.32
N PHE A 42 11.95 12.41 10.67
CA PHE A 42 12.71 11.22 11.02
C PHE A 42 13.23 10.53 9.76
N GLU A 43 14.52 10.22 9.76
CA GLU A 43 15.17 9.36 8.78
C GLU A 43 14.63 7.93 8.91
N ALA A 44 14.44 7.28 7.77
CA ALA A 44 14.15 5.86 7.67
C ALA A 44 15.42 5.14 7.21
N PHE A 45 15.80 4.07 7.91
CA PHE A 45 16.97 3.28 7.54
C PHE A 45 16.58 2.13 6.60
N GLY A 46 17.51 1.76 5.72
CA GLY A 46 17.38 0.57 4.87
C GLY A 46 17.66 -0.70 5.69
N PRO A 47 17.39 -1.90 5.12
CA PRO A 47 17.58 -3.16 5.83
C PRO A 47 19.04 -3.36 6.31
N GLY A 48 19.20 -3.61 7.60
CA GLY A 48 20.46 -3.90 8.29
C GLY A 48 20.17 -4.22 9.77
N PRO A 49 21.18 -4.51 10.61
CA PRO A 49 20.98 -4.59 12.05
C PRO A 49 20.53 -3.21 12.55
N ASP A 50 19.23 -3.03 12.80
CA ASP A 50 18.63 -1.71 13.06
C ASP A 50 19.14 -1.00 14.32
N GLY A 51 19.96 -1.66 15.15
CA GLY A 51 20.54 -1.06 16.35
C GLY A 51 19.50 -0.50 17.33
N GLY A 52 18.22 -0.88 17.17
CA GLY A 52 17.10 -0.34 17.93
C GLY A 52 16.59 1.04 17.50
N VAL A 53 16.88 1.50 16.28
CA VAL A 53 16.47 2.83 15.78
C VAL A 53 15.44 2.69 14.65
N ASP A 54 14.17 2.96 14.97
CA ASP A 54 13.09 2.94 13.98
C ASP A 54 12.91 4.31 13.30
N GLY A 55 13.41 5.38 13.92
CA GLY A 55 13.53 6.70 13.31
C GLY A 55 14.63 7.52 13.99
N ARG A 56 15.33 8.34 13.21
CA ARG A 56 16.35 9.27 13.75
C ARG A 56 16.17 10.67 13.19
N HIS A 57 16.23 11.68 14.04
CA HIS A 57 16.30 13.07 13.62
C HIS A 57 17.56 13.71 14.22
N SER A 58 18.51 14.08 13.36
CA SER A 58 19.78 14.69 13.78
C SER A 58 19.74 16.20 13.52
N THR A 59 20.12 16.98 14.53
CA THR A 59 20.24 18.45 14.47
C THR A 59 21.61 18.89 15.00
N SER A 60 21.93 20.18 14.91
CA SER A 60 23.13 20.75 15.56
C SER A 60 23.14 20.54 17.08
N ASP A 61 21.95 20.41 17.66
CA ASP A 61 21.73 20.41 19.11
C ASP A 61 21.66 18.99 19.69
N GLY A 62 21.72 17.97 18.83
CA GLY A 62 21.73 16.56 19.22
C GLY A 62 20.89 15.67 18.33
N VAL A 63 20.80 14.40 18.73
CA VAL A 63 20.09 13.33 18.00
C VAL A 63 18.85 12.91 18.78
N ILE A 64 17.71 12.93 18.09
CA ILE A 64 16.45 12.37 18.57
C ILE A 64 16.29 10.97 17.98
N VAL A 65 16.08 9.98 18.83
CA VAL A 65 15.77 8.60 18.43
C VAL A 65 14.31 8.32 18.71
N LEU A 66 13.62 7.77 17.70
CA LEU A 66 12.30 7.19 17.81
C LEU A 66 12.42 5.68 17.73
N GLN A 67 11.78 4.99 18.68
CA GLN A 67 11.59 3.55 18.65
C GLN A 67 10.10 3.21 18.70
N ALA A 68 9.64 2.34 17.81
CA ALA A 68 8.27 1.90 17.67
C ALA A 68 8.16 0.42 18.05
N LYS A 69 7.27 0.11 19.01
CA LYS A 69 7.08 -1.24 19.52
C LYS A 69 5.63 -1.68 19.38
N HIS A 70 5.39 -2.53 18.38
CA HIS A 70 4.09 -3.12 18.14
C HIS A 70 3.88 -4.41 18.98
N TYR A 71 3.31 -4.27 20.19
CA TYR A 71 3.18 -5.37 21.18
C TYR A 71 1.73 -5.65 21.59
N ARG A 72 0.74 -5.32 20.75
CA ARG A 72 -0.67 -5.40 21.13
C ARG A 72 -1.13 -6.81 21.52
N GLY A 73 -0.62 -7.85 20.86
CA GLY A 73 -0.95 -9.24 21.16
C GLY A 73 -0.35 -9.78 22.47
N SER A 74 0.83 -9.28 22.88
CA SER A 74 1.54 -9.72 24.09
C SER A 74 1.41 -8.76 25.28
N GLY A 75 0.88 -7.56 25.04
CA GLY A 75 0.57 -6.56 26.05
C GLY A 75 1.81 -5.96 26.73
N PHE A 76 1.58 -5.33 27.88
CA PHE A 76 2.61 -4.61 28.61
C PHE A 76 3.76 -5.51 29.11
N SER A 77 3.47 -6.75 29.50
CA SER A 77 4.50 -7.68 29.98
C SER A 77 5.50 -8.05 28.88
N GLY A 78 5.00 -8.31 27.66
CA GLY A 78 5.83 -8.54 26.48
C GLY A 78 6.68 -7.33 26.14
N LEU A 79 6.07 -6.14 26.10
CA LEU A 79 6.77 -4.87 25.85
C LEU A 79 7.87 -4.62 26.89
N SER A 80 7.54 -4.69 28.19
CA SER A 80 8.49 -4.44 29.27
C SER A 80 9.69 -5.40 29.22
N ARG A 81 9.44 -6.69 28.96
CA ARG A 81 10.50 -7.69 28.80
C ARG A 81 11.42 -7.33 27.63
N GLN A 82 10.88 -6.89 26.51
CA GLN A 82 11.70 -6.48 25.37
C GLN A 82 12.51 -5.23 25.67
N MET A 83 11.88 -4.19 26.21
CA MET A 83 12.57 -2.93 26.54
C MET A 83 13.74 -3.14 27.52
N ARG A 84 13.61 -4.08 28.47
CA ARG A 84 14.72 -4.44 29.38
C ARG A 84 15.91 -5.06 28.65
N LYS A 85 15.68 -5.85 27.60
CA LYS A 85 16.76 -6.42 26.78
C LYS A 85 17.47 -5.35 25.96
N GLU A 86 16.70 -4.36 25.49
CA GLU A 86 17.21 -3.29 24.63
C GLU A 86 17.85 -2.14 25.41
N ARG A 87 17.80 -2.15 26.75
CA ARG A 87 18.39 -1.12 27.62
C ARG A 87 19.84 -0.80 27.26
N ALA A 88 20.68 -1.82 27.16
CA ALA A 88 22.09 -1.63 26.83
C ALA A 88 22.28 -0.95 25.45
N THR A 89 21.44 -1.32 24.48
CA THR A 89 21.44 -0.71 23.15
C THR A 89 20.98 0.75 23.19
N ILE A 90 19.92 1.06 23.96
CA ILE A 90 19.42 2.44 24.13
C ILE A 90 20.52 3.35 24.70
N ASP A 91 21.30 2.87 25.68
CA ASP A 91 22.42 3.63 26.24
C ASP A 91 23.54 3.85 25.20
N GLN A 92 23.82 2.85 24.36
CA GLN A 92 24.82 2.95 23.30
C GLN A 92 24.45 3.95 22.19
N LEU A 93 23.16 4.24 22.00
CA LEU A 93 22.72 5.24 21.03
C LEU A 93 23.15 6.65 21.42
N ALA A 94 23.40 6.91 22.71
CA ALA A 94 23.78 8.21 23.25
C ALA A 94 22.89 9.36 22.72
N ALA A 95 21.59 9.08 22.56
CA ALA A 95 20.64 10.03 21.99
C ALA A 95 20.37 11.16 22.98
N GLU A 96 20.29 12.39 22.47
CA GLU A 96 19.91 13.56 23.26
C GLU A 96 18.46 13.41 23.74
N ARG A 97 17.58 12.84 22.91
CA ARG A 97 16.20 12.54 23.30
C ARG A 97 15.75 11.22 22.72
N TYR A 98 15.14 10.39 23.57
CA TYR A 98 14.59 9.11 23.18
C TYR A 98 13.07 9.13 23.28
N ILE A 99 12.39 8.66 22.23
CA ILE A 99 10.93 8.59 22.15
C ILE A 99 10.53 7.12 21.93
N LEU A 100 9.60 6.63 22.75
CA LEU A 100 9.00 5.32 22.60
C LEU A 100 7.54 5.46 22.14
N ALA A 101 7.21 4.88 21.00
CA ALA A 101 5.83 4.70 20.55
C ALA A 101 5.42 3.23 20.66
N THR A 102 4.24 2.94 21.21
CA THR A 102 3.77 1.55 21.32
C THR A 102 2.28 1.39 21.07
N SER A 103 1.90 0.25 20.48
CA SER A 103 0.51 -0.12 20.25
C SER A 103 -0.21 -0.61 21.52
N VAL A 104 0.49 -0.70 22.64
CA VAL A 104 -0.05 -1.13 23.94
C VAL A 104 -0.70 0.06 24.66
N SER A 105 -1.85 -0.18 25.30
CA SER A 105 -2.48 0.79 26.20
C SER A 105 -1.65 0.95 27.49
N LEU A 106 -1.37 2.19 27.88
CA LEU A 106 -0.45 2.49 28.99
C LEU A 106 -1.17 3.22 30.12
N THR A 107 -1.15 2.62 31.32
CA THR A 107 -1.50 3.30 32.55
C THR A 107 -0.38 4.23 33.02
N PRO A 108 -0.64 5.20 33.92
CA PRO A 108 0.42 6.02 34.51
C PRO A 108 1.53 5.19 35.20
N ALA A 109 1.16 4.07 35.83
CA ALA A 109 2.14 3.16 36.43
C ALA A 109 3.01 2.46 35.37
N ASN A 110 2.40 2.01 34.26
CA ASN A 110 3.12 1.41 33.14
C ASN A 110 4.08 2.40 32.48
N LYS A 111 3.69 3.66 32.31
CA LYS A 111 4.58 4.71 31.78
C LYS A 111 5.78 4.96 32.69
N ARG A 112 5.59 5.03 34.02
CA ARG A 112 6.70 5.17 34.97
C ARG A 112 7.67 3.98 34.90
N ALA A 113 7.14 2.76 34.90
CA ALA A 113 7.97 1.57 34.80
C ALA A 113 8.77 1.51 33.48
N LEU A 114 8.21 1.99 32.36
CA LEU A 114 8.95 2.11 31.11
C LEU A 114 9.99 3.24 31.16
N ALA A 115 9.68 4.37 31.80
CA ALA A 115 10.64 5.45 31.98
C ALA A 115 11.87 5.00 32.76
N ASP A 116 11.68 4.21 33.83
CA ASP A 116 12.78 3.63 34.61
C ASP A 116 13.63 2.67 33.77
N ILE A 117 12.99 1.91 32.86
CA ILE A 117 13.69 1.01 31.94
C ILE A 117 14.46 1.81 30.87
N ILE A 118 13.88 2.87 30.31
CA ILE A 118 14.49 3.68 29.24
C ILE A 118 15.59 4.59 29.77
N GLY A 119 15.54 4.98 31.05
CA GLY A 119 16.63 5.69 31.72
C GLY A 119 16.85 7.14 31.23
N PRO A 120 18.08 7.67 31.36
CA PRO A 120 18.37 9.11 31.24
C PRO A 120 18.13 9.75 29.87
N SER A 121 18.08 8.94 28.80
CA SER A 121 17.80 9.44 27.44
C SER A 121 16.33 9.86 27.25
N LEU A 122 15.43 9.46 28.17
CA LEU A 122 14.06 9.92 28.21
C LEU A 122 13.98 11.30 28.90
N LYS A 123 13.71 12.35 28.14
CA LYS A 123 13.62 13.72 28.70
C LYS A 123 12.31 13.95 29.45
N SER A 124 11.23 13.31 29.03
CA SER A 124 9.92 13.44 29.65
C SER A 124 9.11 12.15 29.52
N SER A 125 8.23 11.89 30.49
CA SER A 125 7.22 10.82 30.38
C SER A 125 6.25 10.99 29.20
N SER A 126 6.14 12.21 28.65
CA SER A 126 5.40 12.48 27.41
C SER A 126 6.06 11.89 26.17
N ASP A 127 7.35 11.54 26.23
CA ASP A 127 8.07 10.87 25.14
C ASP A 127 7.75 9.37 25.09
N ILE A 128 6.85 8.88 25.94
CA ILE A 128 6.26 7.55 25.87
C ILE A 128 4.82 7.68 25.39
N LEU A 129 4.58 7.35 24.13
CA LEU A 129 3.28 7.37 23.48
C LEU A 129 2.68 5.96 23.45
N GLY A 130 1.58 5.77 24.16
CA GLY A 130 0.78 4.54 24.14
C GLY A 130 -0.34 4.57 23.10
N PHE A 131 -1.16 3.52 23.11
CA PHE A 131 -2.31 3.37 22.21
C PHE A 131 -3.23 4.60 22.20
N GLU A 132 -3.55 5.14 23.36
CA GLU A 132 -4.45 6.30 23.52
C GLU A 132 -3.81 7.58 22.98
N ASP A 133 -2.51 7.80 23.24
CA ASP A 133 -1.78 8.98 22.76
C ASP A 133 -1.72 8.98 21.23
N LEU A 134 -1.38 7.84 20.62
CA LEU A 134 -1.33 7.68 19.17
C LEU A 134 -2.71 7.87 18.51
N ASN A 135 -3.78 7.39 19.14
CA ASN A 135 -5.15 7.66 18.68
C ASN A 135 -5.52 9.15 18.83
N GLY A 136 -5.01 9.83 19.86
CA GLY A 136 -5.11 11.29 20.00
C GLY A 136 -4.46 12.00 18.81
N LEU A 137 -3.21 11.64 18.47
CA LEU A 137 -2.51 12.20 17.31
C LEU A 137 -3.24 11.92 16.00
N LEU A 138 -3.79 10.72 15.82
CA LEU A 138 -4.57 10.37 14.61
C LEU A 138 -5.85 11.20 14.43
N ARG A 139 -6.47 11.65 15.53
CA ARG A 139 -7.62 12.56 15.45
C ARG A 139 -7.20 13.99 15.12
N THR A 140 -5.98 14.38 15.49
CA THR A 140 -5.41 15.69 15.17
C THR A 140 -4.89 15.74 13.73
N TYR A 141 -4.22 14.68 13.27
CA TYR A 141 -3.56 14.58 11.97
C TYR A 141 -4.32 13.63 11.02
N ASP A 142 -5.49 14.07 10.57
CA ASP A 142 -6.36 13.32 9.65
C ASP A 142 -5.67 13.02 8.30
N ASP A 143 -4.75 13.88 7.86
CA ASP A 143 -3.91 13.65 6.68
C ASP A 143 -3.03 12.40 6.82
N VAL A 144 -2.42 12.20 8.00
CA VAL A 144 -1.62 11.00 8.32
C VAL A 144 -2.53 9.79 8.45
N ALA A 145 -3.67 9.91 9.13
CA ALA A 145 -4.62 8.80 9.21
C ALA A 145 -5.02 8.31 7.80
N LYS A 146 -5.33 9.25 6.90
CA LYS A 146 -5.73 8.99 5.50
C LYS A 146 -4.65 8.41 4.59
N SER A 147 -3.37 8.66 4.89
CA SER A 147 -2.27 8.08 4.12
C SER A 147 -2.01 6.62 4.50
N HIS A 148 -2.35 6.20 5.72
CA HIS A 148 -2.15 4.86 6.26
C HIS A 148 -3.38 3.95 6.10
N ILE A 149 -3.56 3.40 4.90
CA ILE A 149 -4.77 2.63 4.51
C ILE A 149 -5.10 1.45 5.45
N LYS A 150 -4.06 0.82 6.02
CA LYS A 150 -4.23 -0.31 6.94
C LYS A 150 -4.96 0.06 8.23
N LEU A 151 -5.02 1.34 8.62
CA LEU A 151 -5.84 1.82 9.76
C LEU A 151 -7.34 1.70 9.51
N TRP A 152 -7.76 2.00 8.28
CA TRP A 152 -9.17 2.11 7.93
C TRP A 152 -9.83 0.75 7.77
N LEU A 153 -9.06 -0.24 7.34
CA LEU A 153 -9.57 -1.56 6.99
C LEU A 153 -9.56 -2.54 8.18
N SER A 154 -8.99 -2.12 9.31
CA SER A 154 -9.17 -2.77 10.62
C SER A 154 -10.61 -2.59 11.15
N ASP A 155 -11.33 -1.56 10.70
CA ASP A 155 -12.71 -1.31 11.08
C ASP A 155 -13.66 -2.23 10.29
N THR A 156 -14.32 -3.13 11.01
CA THR A 156 -15.31 -4.06 10.43
C THR A 156 -16.44 -3.36 9.67
N ALA A 157 -16.81 -2.13 10.03
CA ALA A 157 -17.83 -1.36 9.33
C ALA A 157 -17.32 -0.84 7.98
N VAL A 158 -16.08 -0.35 7.92
CA VAL A 158 -15.41 0.04 6.66
C VAL A 158 -15.29 -1.18 5.76
N LEU A 159 -14.78 -2.30 6.29
CA LEU A 159 -14.62 -3.53 5.52
C LEU A 159 -15.95 -4.10 5.03
N LYS A 160 -17.03 -4.02 5.83
CA LYS A 160 -18.39 -4.39 5.39
C LYS A 160 -18.89 -3.49 4.25
N ARG A 161 -18.63 -2.17 4.29
CA ARG A 161 -18.98 -1.25 3.19
C ARG A 161 -18.19 -1.56 1.93
N VAL A 162 -16.89 -1.80 2.07
CA VAL A 162 -16.03 -2.25 0.96
C VAL A 162 -16.60 -3.52 0.36
N LEU A 163 -16.97 -4.51 1.19
CA LEU A 163 -17.54 -5.77 0.71
C LEU A 163 -18.88 -5.59 0.01
N HIS A 164 -19.80 -4.82 0.60
CA HIS A 164 -21.11 -4.57 -0.01
C HIS A 164 -20.95 -3.88 -1.37
N SER A 165 -20.08 -2.87 -1.46
CA SER A 165 -19.80 -2.20 -2.73
C SER A 165 -19.05 -3.12 -3.71
N ALA A 166 -18.10 -3.91 -3.23
CA ALA A 166 -17.34 -4.85 -4.04
C ALA A 166 -18.21 -5.97 -4.60
N THR A 167 -19.14 -6.54 -3.82
CA THR A 167 -20.01 -7.67 -4.26
C THR A 167 -20.96 -7.26 -5.39
N HIS A 168 -21.35 -5.98 -5.45
CA HIS A 168 -22.16 -5.45 -6.54
C HIS A 168 -21.36 -5.10 -7.80
N ASN A 169 -20.04 -4.90 -7.69
CA ASN A 169 -19.22 -4.25 -8.71
C ASN A 169 -18.09 -5.15 -9.24
N PHE A 170 -17.32 -5.74 -8.32
CA PHE A 170 -16.34 -6.79 -8.57
C PHE A 170 -17.02 -8.15 -8.45
N THR A 171 -16.88 -9.02 -9.44
CA THR A 171 -17.31 -10.42 -9.31
C THR A 171 -16.79 -11.03 -8.01
N THR A 172 -17.69 -11.56 -7.18
CA THR A 172 -17.50 -12.39 -5.98
C THR A 172 -16.18 -12.19 -5.20
N ILE A 173 -15.80 -10.96 -4.87
CA ILE A 173 -14.68 -10.70 -3.95
C ILE A 173 -15.16 -10.98 -2.52
N THR A 174 -14.46 -11.86 -1.81
CA THR A 174 -14.76 -12.17 -0.41
C THR A 174 -14.01 -11.24 0.55
N ARG A 175 -14.43 -11.26 1.82
CA ARG A 175 -13.70 -10.58 2.91
C ARG A 175 -12.28 -11.09 3.05
N ALA A 176 -12.10 -12.39 2.84
CA ALA A 176 -10.79 -13.03 2.93
C ALA A 176 -9.86 -12.52 1.83
N ASP A 177 -10.36 -12.31 0.61
CA ASP A 177 -9.56 -11.82 -0.52
C ASP A 177 -9.05 -10.40 -0.27
N ILE A 178 -9.92 -9.49 0.19
CA ILE A 178 -9.52 -8.12 0.54
C ILE A 178 -8.51 -8.13 1.68
N ALA A 179 -8.76 -8.93 2.72
CA ALA A 179 -7.86 -9.03 3.87
C ALA A 179 -6.49 -9.60 3.47
N ALA A 180 -6.43 -10.61 2.60
CA ALA A 180 -5.19 -11.17 2.08
C ALA A 180 -4.41 -10.12 1.27
N LYS A 181 -5.06 -9.44 0.32
CA LYS A 181 -4.45 -8.36 -0.47
C LYS A 181 -3.87 -7.26 0.42
N LEU A 182 -4.59 -6.87 1.47
CA LEU A 182 -4.12 -5.83 2.40
C LEU A 182 -2.89 -6.23 3.20
N LYS A 183 -2.83 -7.49 3.65
CA LYS A 183 -1.66 -7.97 4.39
C LYS A 183 -0.42 -8.01 3.49
N VAL A 184 -0.61 -8.37 2.22
CA VAL A 184 0.47 -8.41 1.23
C VAL A 184 0.90 -7.00 0.81
N TYR A 185 -0.04 -6.06 0.74
CA TYR A 185 0.22 -4.69 0.30
C TYR A 185 1.32 -4.01 1.12
N ALA A 186 2.39 -3.65 0.44
CA ALA A 186 3.46 -2.81 0.96
C ALA A 186 3.16 -1.35 0.58
N GLN A 187 2.83 -0.54 1.58
CA GLN A 187 2.58 0.88 1.36
C GLN A 187 3.82 1.55 0.77
N ASN A 188 3.60 2.37 -0.25
CA ASN A 188 4.66 3.05 -0.99
C ASN A 188 4.20 4.45 -1.40
N PRO A 189 5.13 5.33 -1.84
CA PRO A 189 4.80 6.71 -2.19
C PRO A 189 3.70 6.86 -3.25
N SER A 190 3.50 5.86 -4.11
CA SER A 190 2.46 5.89 -5.15
C SER A 190 1.04 5.99 -4.57
N PHE A 191 0.80 5.50 -3.36
CA PHE A 191 -0.50 5.66 -2.70
C PHE A 191 -0.82 7.12 -2.41
N SER A 192 0.07 7.81 -1.70
CA SER A 192 -0.10 9.22 -1.36
C SER A 192 -0.09 10.11 -2.60
N LYS A 193 0.79 9.83 -3.58
CA LYS A 193 0.81 10.54 -4.87
C LYS A 193 -0.53 10.38 -5.61
N GLY A 194 -1.01 9.14 -5.78
CA GLY A 194 -2.28 8.85 -6.47
C GLY A 194 -3.49 9.47 -5.77
N ARG A 195 -3.50 9.47 -4.43
CA ARG A 195 -4.53 10.15 -3.64
C ARG A 195 -4.51 11.66 -3.86
N ASN A 196 -3.34 12.29 -3.84
CA ASN A 196 -3.21 13.72 -4.11
C ASN A 196 -3.70 14.07 -5.52
N THR A 197 -3.32 13.28 -6.53
CA THR A 197 -3.81 13.45 -7.91
C THR A 197 -5.33 13.34 -7.99
N LEU A 198 -5.96 12.39 -7.27
CA LEU A 198 -7.41 12.30 -7.20
C LEU A 198 -8.03 13.53 -6.54
N GLU A 199 -7.42 14.11 -5.50
CA GLU A 199 -7.97 15.32 -4.88
C GLU A 199 -7.82 16.57 -5.74
N THR A 200 -6.74 16.70 -6.53
CA THR A 200 -6.52 17.87 -7.39
C THR A 200 -7.20 17.72 -8.75
N GLU A 201 -6.98 16.60 -9.44
CA GLU A 201 -7.41 16.37 -10.82
C GLU A 201 -8.72 15.58 -10.94
N ARG A 202 -9.17 14.92 -9.86
CA ARG A 202 -10.37 14.06 -9.80
C ARG A 202 -10.29 12.79 -10.63
N ILE A 203 -9.25 12.66 -11.45
CA ILE A 203 -8.99 11.53 -12.34
C ILE A 203 -7.59 11.02 -12.02
N LEU A 204 -7.42 9.70 -11.99
CA LEU A 204 -6.13 9.05 -11.88
C LEU A 204 -6.02 7.94 -12.92
N ILE A 205 -4.99 8.03 -13.76
CA ILE A 205 -4.63 6.97 -14.69
C ILE A 205 -3.39 6.27 -14.13
N VAL A 206 -3.54 5.02 -13.71
CA VAL A 206 -2.42 4.20 -13.24
C VAL A 206 -1.90 3.35 -14.40
N SER A 207 -0.77 3.73 -14.98
CA SER A 207 -0.12 3.01 -16.08
C SER A 207 1.20 2.37 -15.64
N GLY A 208 1.72 1.39 -16.38
CA GLY A 208 2.96 0.68 -16.01
C GLY A 208 3.05 -0.76 -16.53
N PRO A 209 4.20 -1.44 -16.35
CA PRO A 209 4.44 -2.79 -16.86
C PRO A 209 3.52 -3.85 -16.23
N PRO A 210 3.33 -5.04 -16.84
CA PRO A 210 2.54 -6.11 -16.24
C PRO A 210 3.09 -6.56 -14.87
N GLY A 211 2.19 -6.89 -13.92
CA GLY A 211 2.59 -7.45 -12.62
C GLY A 211 3.10 -6.45 -11.57
N VAL A 212 3.33 -5.19 -11.93
CA VAL A 212 3.90 -4.16 -11.02
C VAL A 212 3.02 -3.76 -9.83
N GLY A 213 1.72 -4.08 -9.85
CA GLY A 213 0.77 -3.74 -8.79
C GLY A 213 -0.18 -2.57 -9.08
N LYS A 214 -0.45 -2.24 -10.35
CA LYS A 214 -1.40 -1.17 -10.75
C LYS A 214 -2.80 -1.38 -10.18
N THR A 215 -3.38 -2.56 -10.42
CA THR A 215 -4.70 -2.95 -9.91
C THR A 215 -4.71 -2.93 -8.38
N THR A 216 -3.66 -3.44 -7.75
CA THR A 216 -3.51 -3.39 -6.28
C THR A 216 -3.54 -1.94 -5.77
N LEU A 217 -2.76 -1.02 -6.35
CA LEU A 217 -2.79 0.39 -5.97
C LEU A 217 -4.18 1.01 -6.14
N ALA A 218 -4.81 0.79 -7.29
CA ALA A 218 -6.12 1.33 -7.59
C ALA A 218 -7.19 0.79 -6.61
N GLU A 219 -7.17 -0.50 -6.30
CA GLU A 219 -8.04 -1.10 -5.29
C GLU A 219 -7.81 -0.51 -3.90
N MET A 220 -6.55 -0.32 -3.49
CA MET A 220 -6.24 0.31 -2.18
C MET A 220 -6.81 1.72 -2.09
N LEU A 221 -6.68 2.51 -3.17
CA LEU A 221 -7.30 3.84 -3.25
C LEU A 221 -8.82 3.74 -3.18
N CYS A 222 -9.43 2.78 -3.89
CA CYS A 222 -10.88 2.55 -3.81
C CYS A 222 -11.33 2.25 -2.38
N TYR A 223 -10.62 1.38 -1.67
CA TYR A 223 -10.93 1.03 -0.28
C TYR A 223 -10.81 2.24 0.65
N ALA A 224 -9.84 3.13 0.42
CA ALA A 224 -9.69 4.37 1.18
C ALA A 224 -10.94 5.26 1.04
N TYR A 225 -11.38 5.53 -0.20
CA TYR A 225 -12.57 6.34 -0.47
C TYR A 225 -13.84 5.68 0.07
N VAL A 226 -14.00 4.36 -0.05
CA VAL A 226 -15.15 3.66 0.55
C VAL A 226 -15.15 3.77 2.08
N GLY A 227 -13.97 3.74 2.71
CA GLY A 227 -13.80 4.06 4.13
C GLY A 227 -14.38 5.43 4.49
N GLU A 228 -14.19 6.40 3.60
CA GLU A 228 -14.70 7.78 3.67
C GLU A 228 -16.15 7.94 3.19
N LYS A 229 -16.88 6.83 3.05
CA LYS A 229 -18.29 6.77 2.64
C LYS A 229 -18.54 7.24 1.21
N TRP A 230 -17.60 6.97 0.31
CA TRP A 230 -17.85 7.07 -1.13
C TRP A 230 -18.48 5.79 -1.66
N ASP A 231 -19.39 5.95 -2.61
CA ASP A 231 -20.00 4.87 -3.37
C ASP A 231 -19.05 4.47 -4.49
N LEU A 232 -18.45 3.29 -4.38
CA LEU A 232 -17.63 2.74 -5.46
C LEU A 232 -18.52 2.14 -6.55
N ILE A 233 -18.18 2.41 -7.81
CA ILE A 233 -18.88 2.00 -9.03
C ILE A 233 -17.81 1.40 -9.95
N ALA A 234 -17.81 0.07 -10.15
CA ALA A 234 -16.86 -0.55 -11.07
C ALA A 234 -17.44 -0.60 -12.47
N LEU A 235 -16.70 -0.04 -13.41
CA LEU A 235 -17.05 0.06 -14.82
C LEU A 235 -16.55 -1.18 -15.56
N ARG A 236 -17.38 -1.68 -16.49
CA ARG A 236 -17.04 -2.82 -17.36
C ARG A 236 -16.98 -2.46 -18.84
N SER A 237 -17.64 -1.38 -19.24
CA SER A 237 -17.72 -0.88 -20.62
C SER A 237 -17.97 0.63 -20.63
N LEU A 238 -17.96 1.24 -21.82
CA LEU A 238 -18.20 2.67 -22.01
C LEU A 238 -19.68 3.02 -22.28
N ASP A 239 -20.56 2.02 -22.40
CA ASP A 239 -21.83 2.16 -23.11
C ASP A 239 -23.00 2.68 -22.26
N GLU A 240 -23.09 2.35 -20.95
CA GLU A 240 -24.27 2.70 -20.14
C GLU A 240 -23.96 3.42 -18.80
N ASP A 241 -22.75 3.25 -18.25
CA ASP A 241 -22.44 3.71 -16.88
C ASP A 241 -21.95 5.17 -16.78
N PHE A 242 -21.45 5.74 -17.88
CA PHE A 242 -20.90 7.10 -17.88
C PHE A 242 -21.95 8.20 -17.71
N ALA A 243 -23.23 7.90 -17.95
CA ALA A 243 -24.30 8.89 -17.98
C ALA A 243 -24.96 9.19 -16.61
N ARG A 244 -24.60 8.46 -15.53
CA ARG A 244 -25.33 8.53 -14.24
C ARG A 244 -24.46 8.98 -13.06
N ILE A 245 -23.79 10.12 -13.23
CA ILE A 245 -23.21 10.83 -12.07
C ILE A 245 -24.35 11.46 -11.28
N ASP A 246 -24.53 11.00 -10.05
CA ASP A 246 -25.48 11.52 -9.07
C ASP A 246 -24.77 12.57 -8.21
N ASP A 247 -25.02 13.85 -8.51
CA ASP A 247 -24.42 14.98 -7.80
C ASP A 247 -24.81 15.03 -6.30
N SER A 248 -25.81 14.25 -5.87
CA SER A 248 -26.21 14.17 -4.45
C SER A 248 -25.33 13.24 -3.62
N ARG A 249 -24.48 12.43 -4.26
CA ARG A 249 -23.65 11.41 -3.60
C ARG A 249 -22.17 11.56 -3.95
N LYS A 250 -21.32 11.05 -3.06
CA LYS A 250 -19.88 10.93 -3.31
C LYS A 250 -19.64 9.62 -4.06
N GLN A 251 -19.21 9.69 -5.31
CA GLN A 251 -19.06 8.54 -6.20
C GLN A 251 -17.62 8.37 -6.66
N LEU A 252 -17.11 7.15 -6.58
CA LEU A 252 -15.80 6.76 -7.10
C LEU A 252 -16.00 5.73 -8.21
N PHE A 253 -15.63 6.10 -9.43
CA PHE A 253 -15.65 5.24 -10.59
C PHE A 253 -14.31 4.51 -10.72
N PHE A 254 -14.34 3.20 -10.95
CA PHE A 254 -13.12 2.41 -11.15
C PHE A 254 -13.22 1.55 -12.41
N PHE A 255 -12.24 1.68 -13.31
CA PHE A 255 -12.14 0.87 -14.52
C PHE A 255 -10.79 0.13 -14.56
N ASP A 256 -10.80 -1.16 -14.24
CA ASP A 256 -9.60 -2.00 -14.26
C ASP A 256 -9.27 -2.51 -15.67
N ASP A 257 -8.00 -2.40 -16.04
CA ASP A 257 -7.43 -2.75 -17.35
C ASP A 257 -8.23 -2.14 -18.51
N PHE A 258 -8.55 -0.85 -18.38
CA PHE A 258 -9.41 -0.06 -19.28
C PHE A 258 -9.09 -0.35 -20.75
N LEU A 259 -7.86 -0.04 -21.16
CA LEU A 259 -7.48 -0.24 -22.55
C LEU A 259 -7.19 -1.69 -22.88
N GLY A 260 -6.75 -2.54 -21.94
CA GLY A 260 -6.56 -3.96 -22.22
C GLY A 260 -7.87 -4.66 -22.60
N ARG A 261 -8.98 -4.28 -21.96
CA ARG A 261 -10.32 -4.80 -22.25
C ARG A 261 -10.96 -4.16 -23.48
N ILE A 262 -10.66 -2.88 -23.75
CA ILE A 262 -11.20 -2.14 -24.90
C ILE A 262 -10.37 -2.37 -26.19
N ALA A 263 -9.07 -2.66 -26.09
CA ALA A 263 -8.14 -2.87 -27.21
C ALA A 263 -8.41 -4.14 -28.03
N LEU A 264 -9.53 -4.82 -27.81
CA LEU A 264 -10.08 -5.74 -28.81
C LEU A 264 -10.53 -5.00 -30.10
N GLY A 265 -10.51 -3.66 -30.14
CA GLY A 265 -10.40 -2.92 -31.41
C GLY A 265 -10.03 -1.45 -31.25
N GLU A 266 -8.98 -0.98 -31.92
CA GLU A 266 -8.66 0.45 -32.09
C GLU A 266 -9.87 1.26 -32.60
N ARG A 267 -10.79 0.61 -33.32
CA ARG A 267 -12.07 1.17 -33.79
C ARG A 267 -13.09 1.42 -32.68
N ALA A 268 -13.02 0.70 -31.55
CA ALA A 268 -13.93 0.89 -30.43
C ALA A 268 -13.59 2.19 -29.65
N LEU A 269 -12.30 2.48 -29.47
CA LEU A 269 -11.85 3.72 -28.82
C LEU A 269 -12.22 4.96 -29.64
N SER A 270 -12.02 4.93 -30.96
CA SER A 270 -12.35 6.07 -31.82
C SER A 270 -13.86 6.32 -31.92
N THR A 271 -14.69 5.27 -31.85
CA THR A 271 -16.15 5.42 -31.87
C THR A 271 -16.72 5.91 -30.54
N GLN A 272 -16.06 5.64 -29.41
CA GLN A 272 -16.48 6.03 -28.06
C GLN A 272 -15.72 7.26 -27.51
N ASP A 273 -14.85 7.89 -28.31
CA ASP A 273 -13.98 9.00 -27.89
C ASP A 273 -14.79 10.19 -27.35
N SER A 274 -15.89 10.53 -28.03
CA SER A 274 -16.76 11.64 -27.62
C SER A 274 -17.47 11.39 -26.29
N ASP A 275 -17.83 10.14 -25.99
CA ASP A 275 -18.48 9.75 -24.74
C ASP A 275 -17.47 9.72 -23.58
N LEU A 276 -16.28 9.20 -23.84
CA LEU A 276 -15.16 9.25 -22.91
C LEU A 276 -14.78 10.70 -22.57
N ALA A 277 -14.64 11.58 -23.57
CA ALA A 277 -14.36 13.00 -23.36
C ALA A 277 -15.43 13.66 -22.49
N ARG A 278 -16.71 13.41 -22.78
CA ARG A 278 -17.85 13.94 -22.02
C ARG A 278 -17.83 13.46 -20.57
N PHE A 279 -17.54 12.18 -20.35
CA PHE A 279 -17.45 11.60 -19.01
C PHE A 279 -16.29 12.22 -18.21
N LEU A 280 -15.09 12.26 -18.77
CA LEU A 280 -13.90 12.84 -18.13
C LEU A 280 -14.16 14.32 -17.77
N ALA A 281 -14.77 15.09 -18.67
CA ALA A 281 -15.15 16.47 -18.42
C ALA A 281 -16.19 16.59 -17.28
N ARG A 282 -17.16 15.69 -17.22
CA ARG A 282 -18.19 15.67 -16.16
C ARG A 282 -17.59 15.33 -14.80
N VAL A 283 -16.74 14.30 -14.70
CA VAL A 283 -16.02 13.95 -13.46
C VAL A 283 -15.19 15.14 -12.98
N ARG A 284 -14.41 15.75 -13.89
CA ARG A 284 -13.57 16.92 -13.58
C ARG A 284 -14.34 18.11 -13.07
N ARG A 285 -15.62 18.28 -13.42
CA ARG A 285 -16.45 19.40 -12.92
C ARG A 285 -17.19 19.07 -11.64
N THR A 286 -17.24 17.80 -11.24
CA THR A 286 -18.06 17.32 -10.11
C THR A 286 -17.16 17.07 -8.89
N PRO A 287 -17.20 17.92 -7.84
CA PRO A 287 -16.34 17.75 -6.66
C PRO A 287 -16.55 16.42 -5.94
N ALA A 288 -17.76 15.87 -6.02
CA ALA A 288 -18.16 14.60 -5.43
C ALA A 288 -17.94 13.38 -6.35
N ALA A 289 -17.22 13.54 -7.47
CA ALA A 289 -16.86 12.44 -8.35
C ALA A 289 -15.34 12.24 -8.39
N ARG A 290 -14.92 10.97 -8.40
CA ARG A 290 -13.53 10.56 -8.62
C ARG A 290 -13.52 9.44 -9.66
N PHE A 291 -12.47 9.37 -10.48
CA PHE A 291 -12.31 8.31 -11.46
C PHE A 291 -10.90 7.74 -11.43
N ILE A 292 -10.79 6.42 -11.27
CA ILE A 292 -9.54 5.68 -11.33
C ILE A 292 -9.62 4.71 -12.50
N LEU A 293 -8.58 4.66 -13.32
CA LEU A 293 -8.43 3.62 -14.33
C LEU A 293 -7.01 3.06 -14.35
N THR A 294 -6.89 1.75 -14.61
CA THR A 294 -5.60 1.09 -14.78
C THR A 294 -5.41 0.69 -16.23
N THR A 295 -4.18 0.74 -16.72
CA THR A 295 -3.85 0.31 -18.08
C THR A 295 -2.37 -0.04 -18.21
N ARG A 296 -1.98 -0.74 -19.27
CA ARG A 296 -0.56 -0.97 -19.58
C ARG A 296 0.03 0.28 -20.24
N ALA A 297 1.29 0.60 -19.92
CA ALA A 297 1.93 1.83 -20.40
C ALA A 297 1.93 1.96 -21.93
N TYR A 298 2.34 0.91 -22.66
CA TYR A 298 2.36 0.94 -24.12
C TYR A 298 0.96 1.12 -24.74
N ILE A 299 -0.07 0.50 -24.15
CA ILE A 299 -1.45 0.64 -24.63
C ILE A 299 -1.95 2.06 -24.37
N TYR A 300 -1.58 2.66 -23.23
CA TYR A 300 -1.91 4.05 -22.93
C TYR A 300 -1.31 5.02 -23.94
N GLU A 301 -0.02 4.86 -24.27
CA GLU A 301 0.63 5.71 -25.27
C GLU A 301 -0.02 5.55 -26.66
N GLN A 302 -0.35 4.32 -27.07
CA GLN A 302 -1.07 4.08 -28.32
C GLN A 302 -2.45 4.75 -28.33
N ALA A 303 -3.22 4.60 -27.24
CA ALA A 303 -4.54 5.22 -27.14
C ALA A 303 -4.44 6.75 -27.12
N ARG A 304 -3.42 7.33 -26.47
CA ARG A 304 -3.17 8.77 -26.47
C ARG A 304 -2.92 9.34 -27.87
N LEU A 305 -2.28 8.56 -28.75
CA LEU A 305 -2.06 8.95 -30.15
C LEU A 305 -3.33 8.85 -30.99
N ALA A 306 -4.27 7.97 -30.61
CA ALA A 306 -5.49 7.68 -31.37
C ALA A 306 -6.74 8.44 -30.88
N SER A 307 -6.74 8.97 -29.65
CA SER A 307 -7.89 9.59 -28.97
C SER A 307 -7.60 11.04 -28.61
N GLU A 308 -8.44 11.96 -29.08
CA GLU A 308 -8.34 13.37 -28.70
C GLU A 308 -8.61 13.53 -27.20
N ALA A 309 -9.61 12.81 -26.67
CA ALA A 309 -9.97 12.81 -25.25
C ALA A 309 -8.77 12.48 -24.36
N LEU A 310 -8.00 11.44 -24.72
CA LEU A 310 -6.85 10.96 -23.97
C LEU A 310 -5.58 11.80 -24.18
N SER A 311 -5.51 12.56 -25.28
CA SER A 311 -4.37 13.45 -25.58
C SER A 311 -4.33 14.76 -24.75
N ASP A 312 -5.41 15.09 -24.03
CA ASP A 312 -5.50 16.29 -23.18
C ASP A 312 -4.32 16.40 -22.20
N GLN A 313 -3.61 17.53 -22.21
CA GLN A 313 -2.46 17.78 -21.34
C GLN A 313 -2.79 17.62 -19.85
N ARG A 314 -4.04 17.90 -19.44
CA ARG A 314 -4.47 17.68 -18.04
C ARG A 314 -4.56 16.20 -17.69
N LEU A 315 -4.75 15.31 -18.66
CA LEU A 315 -4.64 13.87 -18.42
C LEU A 315 -3.20 13.41 -18.27
N GLN A 316 -2.23 14.13 -18.84
CA GLN A 316 -0.82 13.86 -18.57
C GLN A 316 -0.50 14.14 -17.09
N VAL A 317 -1.04 15.23 -16.53
CA VAL A 317 -0.92 15.55 -15.10
C VAL A 317 -1.67 14.53 -14.22
N ALA A 318 -2.83 14.06 -14.68
CA ALA A 318 -3.60 13.01 -14.02
C ALA A 318 -3.02 11.59 -14.22
N SER A 319 -2.04 11.43 -15.11
CA SER A 319 -1.41 10.16 -15.40
C SER A 319 -0.27 9.91 -14.44
N TYR A 320 -0.38 8.80 -13.73
CA TYR A 320 0.62 8.29 -12.85
C TYR A 320 1.20 7.02 -13.44
N VAL A 321 2.48 7.09 -13.84
CA VAL A 321 3.23 5.91 -14.26
C VAL A 321 3.76 5.24 -13.00
N LEU A 322 3.22 4.07 -12.72
CA LEU A 322 3.68 3.22 -11.63
C LEU A 322 4.85 2.37 -12.15
N ASP A 323 6.05 2.77 -11.73
CA ASP A 323 7.32 2.18 -12.14
C ASP A 323 7.97 1.45 -10.95
N VAL A 324 8.35 0.18 -11.16
CA VAL A 324 9.13 -0.60 -10.17
C VAL A 324 10.48 0.06 -9.89
N GLY A 325 11.03 0.80 -10.86
CA GLY A 325 12.26 1.57 -10.70
C GLY A 325 12.19 2.59 -9.56
N GLU A 326 11.00 3.08 -9.21
CA GLU A 326 10.81 3.98 -8.06
C GLU A 326 10.77 3.23 -6.70
N TYR A 327 10.69 1.89 -6.69
CA TYR A 327 10.65 1.14 -5.44
C TYR A 327 12.03 1.09 -4.80
N THR A 328 12.14 1.75 -3.64
CA THR A 328 13.33 1.64 -2.79
C THR A 328 13.58 0.19 -2.36
N LYS A 329 14.83 -0.15 -2.05
CA LYS A 329 15.23 -1.45 -1.48
C LYS A 329 14.34 -1.88 -0.32
N ARG A 330 13.98 -0.93 0.56
CA ARG A 330 13.07 -1.15 1.70
C ARG A 330 11.67 -1.58 1.25
N ILE A 331 11.10 -0.94 0.23
CA ILE A 331 9.78 -1.28 -0.32
C ILE A 331 9.81 -2.68 -0.94
N ARG A 332 10.83 -2.98 -1.75
CA ARG A 332 11.01 -4.30 -2.37
C ARG A 332 11.14 -5.41 -1.31
N ALA A 333 11.97 -5.19 -0.28
CA ALA A 333 12.09 -6.10 0.86
C ALA A 333 10.77 -6.28 1.61
N ARG A 334 9.99 -5.21 1.78
CA ARG A 334 8.65 -5.28 2.41
C ARG A 334 7.69 -6.13 1.59
N ILE A 335 7.71 -6.00 0.26
CA ILE A 335 6.90 -6.82 -0.64
C ILE A 335 7.25 -8.31 -0.43
N VAL A 336 8.53 -8.67 -0.53
CA VAL A 336 8.99 -10.06 -0.31
C VAL A 336 8.59 -10.58 1.07
N TYR A 337 8.87 -9.82 2.13
CA TYR A 337 8.52 -10.18 3.50
C TYR A 337 7.01 -10.43 3.67
N ASN A 338 6.18 -9.51 3.17
CA ASN A 338 4.73 -9.63 3.30
C ASN A 338 4.22 -10.88 2.56
N HIS A 339 4.70 -11.13 1.34
CA HIS A 339 4.32 -12.31 0.56
C HIS A 339 4.72 -13.62 1.26
N LEU A 340 5.98 -13.75 1.70
CA LEU A 340 6.46 -14.93 2.43
C LEU A 340 5.61 -15.19 3.69
N THR A 341 5.33 -14.14 4.45
CA THR A 341 4.59 -14.24 5.71
C THR A 341 3.11 -14.58 5.48
N VAL A 342 2.45 -13.92 4.53
CA VAL A 342 1.01 -14.09 4.29
C VAL A 342 0.71 -15.42 3.62
N ALA A 343 1.55 -15.85 2.68
CA ALA A 343 1.40 -17.14 2.03
C ALA A 343 1.72 -18.32 2.97
N GLY A 344 2.35 -18.06 4.12
CA GLY A 344 2.71 -19.09 5.08
C GLY A 344 3.79 -20.03 4.56
N VAL A 345 4.77 -19.48 3.84
CA VAL A 345 5.89 -20.25 3.28
C VAL A 345 6.61 -21.01 4.42
N PRO A 346 6.92 -22.30 4.26
CA PRO A 346 7.52 -23.09 5.33
C PRO A 346 8.82 -22.48 5.84
N THR A 347 9.04 -22.54 7.16
CA THR A 347 10.21 -21.92 7.80
C THR A 347 11.54 -22.46 7.29
N THR A 348 11.58 -23.70 6.79
CA THR A 348 12.75 -24.29 6.13
C THR A 348 13.14 -23.55 4.85
N HIS A 349 12.15 -23.14 4.05
CA HIS A 349 12.37 -22.42 2.79
C HIS A 349 12.77 -20.98 3.06
N VAL A 350 12.11 -20.33 4.01
CA VAL A 350 12.50 -18.97 4.46
C VAL A 350 13.93 -18.98 5.01
N ARG A 351 14.30 -19.99 5.79
CA ARG A 351 15.67 -20.12 6.30
C ARG A 351 16.68 -20.31 5.18
N ALA A 352 16.39 -21.13 4.18
CA ALA A 352 17.26 -21.32 3.03
C ALA A 352 17.53 -20.00 2.28
N LEU A 353 16.51 -19.14 2.09
CA LEU A 353 16.68 -17.80 1.50
C LEU A 353 17.53 -16.84 2.34
N LEU A 354 17.50 -16.99 3.66
CA LEU A 354 18.25 -16.14 4.58
C LEU A 354 19.72 -16.59 4.69
N GLU A 355 19.95 -17.90 4.81
CA GLU A 355 21.29 -18.49 4.96
C GLU A 355 22.12 -18.40 3.68
N SER A 356 21.48 -18.48 2.52
CA SER A 356 22.13 -18.29 1.21
C SER A 356 22.52 -16.83 0.92
N GLY A 357 21.93 -15.85 1.62
CA GLY A 357 22.09 -14.43 1.32
C GLY A 357 21.26 -13.94 0.11
N THR A 358 20.59 -14.85 -0.60
CA THR A 358 19.80 -14.57 -1.81
C THR A 358 18.66 -13.58 -1.60
N THR A 359 18.20 -13.38 -0.35
CA THR A 359 17.20 -12.35 -0.03
C THR A 359 17.63 -10.95 -0.49
N ILE A 360 18.92 -10.61 -0.38
CA ILE A 360 19.44 -9.31 -0.84
C ILE A 360 19.44 -9.24 -2.36
N GLU A 361 19.86 -10.32 -3.02
CA GLU A 361 19.91 -10.44 -4.48
C GLU A 361 18.50 -10.30 -5.09
N ILE A 362 17.50 -10.96 -4.52
CA ILE A 362 16.09 -10.83 -4.93
C ILE A 362 15.65 -9.37 -4.88
N VAL A 363 15.91 -8.69 -3.76
CA VAL A 363 15.47 -7.31 -3.53
C VAL A 363 16.18 -6.34 -4.49
N ASP A 364 17.46 -6.53 -4.74
CA ASP A 364 18.27 -5.67 -5.61
C ASP A 364 18.17 -6.07 -7.09
N HIS A 365 17.45 -7.14 -7.42
CA HIS A 365 17.35 -7.67 -8.78
C HIS A 365 16.77 -6.65 -9.78
N ASN A 366 17.35 -6.58 -10.98
CA ASN A 366 16.89 -5.68 -12.04
C ASN A 366 15.48 -6.02 -12.52
N ASN A 367 15.17 -7.31 -12.59
CA ASN A 367 13.85 -7.83 -12.99
C ASN A 367 12.88 -8.02 -11.81
N PHE A 368 13.15 -7.40 -10.66
CA PHE A 368 12.24 -7.49 -9.52
C PHE A 368 10.82 -7.13 -9.96
N ASN A 369 9.85 -8.01 -9.69
CA ASN A 369 8.46 -7.76 -10.03
C ASN A 369 7.55 -8.45 -8.99
N PRO A 370 6.61 -7.72 -8.35
CA PRO A 370 5.75 -8.28 -7.31
C PRO A 370 4.98 -9.54 -7.74
N ARG A 371 4.66 -9.67 -9.04
CA ARG A 371 3.99 -10.85 -9.60
C ARG A 371 4.86 -12.12 -9.52
N ILE A 372 6.18 -11.96 -9.63
CA ILE A 372 7.15 -13.06 -9.50
C ILE A 372 7.21 -13.49 -8.05
N VAL A 373 7.29 -12.52 -7.13
CA VAL A 373 7.26 -12.77 -5.68
C VAL A 373 5.96 -13.48 -5.28
N GLU A 374 4.81 -13.03 -5.80
CA GLU A 374 3.53 -13.70 -5.60
C GLU A 374 3.56 -15.16 -6.07
N TRP A 375 4.09 -15.42 -7.26
CA TRP A 375 4.20 -16.78 -7.81
C TRP A 375 5.16 -17.67 -7.01
N MET A 376 6.32 -17.15 -6.64
CA MET A 376 7.31 -17.87 -5.84
C MET A 376 6.84 -18.21 -4.43
N THR A 377 5.83 -17.49 -3.93
CA THR A 377 5.23 -17.73 -2.62
C THR A 377 3.91 -18.50 -2.69
N ASP A 378 3.42 -18.82 -3.88
CA ASP A 378 2.21 -19.62 -4.06
C ASP A 378 2.38 -21.01 -3.45
N ALA A 379 1.38 -21.46 -2.67
CA ALA A 379 1.45 -22.74 -1.97
C ALA A 379 1.60 -23.94 -2.92
N GLY A 380 1.02 -23.84 -4.12
CA GLY A 380 1.18 -24.85 -5.17
C GLY A 380 2.60 -24.90 -5.69
N HIS A 381 3.25 -23.75 -5.91
CA HIS A 381 4.66 -23.70 -6.33
C HIS A 381 5.59 -24.22 -5.24
N VAL A 382 5.49 -23.63 -4.04
CA VAL A 382 6.36 -23.95 -2.89
C VAL A 382 6.32 -25.44 -2.52
N ALA A 383 5.17 -26.10 -2.67
CA ALA A 383 5.07 -27.53 -2.38
C ALA A 383 5.90 -28.44 -3.30
N HIS A 384 6.31 -27.96 -4.48
CA HIS A 384 7.05 -28.76 -5.47
C HIS A 384 8.55 -28.47 -5.49
N VAL A 385 9.01 -27.48 -4.72
CA VAL A 385 10.42 -27.07 -4.69
C VAL A 385 11.01 -27.47 -3.33
N PRO A 386 12.08 -28.28 -3.29
CA PRO A 386 12.80 -28.57 -2.06
C PRO A 386 13.38 -27.29 -1.43
N ALA A 387 13.44 -27.24 -0.09
CA ALA A 387 13.87 -26.04 0.63
C ALA A 387 15.30 -25.59 0.27
N ASP A 388 16.20 -26.53 0.02
CA ASP A 388 17.59 -26.30 -0.38
C ASP A 388 17.74 -25.75 -1.80
N GLN A 389 16.76 -25.98 -2.68
CA GLN A 389 16.72 -25.47 -4.06
C GLN A 389 15.90 -24.18 -4.21
N TYR A 390 15.14 -23.80 -3.18
CA TYR A 390 14.20 -22.70 -3.25
C TYR A 390 14.85 -21.34 -3.54
N ALA A 391 16.07 -21.11 -3.06
CA ALA A 391 16.81 -19.87 -3.33
C ALA A 391 17.21 -19.75 -4.80
N GLU A 392 17.75 -20.82 -5.39
CA GLU A 392 18.16 -20.86 -6.79
C GLU A 392 16.95 -20.73 -7.73
N ASP A 393 15.85 -21.44 -7.44
CA ASP A 393 14.60 -21.35 -8.19
C ASP A 393 14.01 -19.93 -8.18
N PHE A 394 14.12 -19.22 -7.04
CA PHE A 394 13.66 -17.83 -6.95
C PHE A 394 14.46 -16.90 -7.88
N ILE A 395 15.78 -17.03 -7.89
CA ILE A 395 16.64 -16.23 -8.79
C ILE A 395 16.37 -16.61 -10.25
N GLU A 396 16.25 -17.89 -10.56
CA GLU A 396 15.94 -18.34 -11.93
C GLU A 396 14.60 -17.76 -12.42
N ALA A 397 13.59 -17.65 -11.55
CA ALA A 397 12.31 -17.03 -11.88
C ALA A 397 12.44 -15.52 -12.17
N LEU A 398 13.35 -14.82 -11.49
CA LEU A 398 13.65 -13.41 -11.73
C LEU A 398 14.51 -13.21 -12.99
N ASP A 399 15.43 -14.12 -13.28
CA ASP A 399 16.23 -14.12 -14.51
C ASP A 399 15.38 -14.40 -15.75
N ASN A 400 14.31 -15.20 -15.60
CA ASN A 400 13.45 -15.65 -16.69
C ASN A 400 11.97 -15.25 -16.45
N PRO A 401 11.66 -13.94 -16.35
CA PRO A 401 10.33 -13.45 -15.96
C PRO A 401 9.23 -13.85 -16.95
N GLU A 402 9.58 -14.17 -18.20
CA GLU A 402 8.67 -14.68 -19.24
C GLU A 402 8.03 -16.02 -18.88
N ARG A 403 8.67 -16.86 -18.06
CA ARG A 403 8.16 -18.20 -17.69
C ARG A 403 6.81 -18.13 -16.97
N ILE A 404 6.58 -17.07 -16.21
CA ILE A 404 5.34 -16.83 -15.47
C ILE A 404 4.18 -16.55 -16.43
N TRP A 405 4.50 -16.09 -17.64
CA TRP A 405 3.56 -15.85 -18.72
C TRP A 405 3.39 -17.07 -19.64
N ASP A 406 4.15 -18.16 -19.48
CA ASP A 406 4.10 -19.32 -20.37
C ASP A 406 2.72 -20.02 -20.32
N LYS A 407 2.13 -20.20 -19.13
CA LYS A 407 0.76 -20.73 -19.00
C LYS A 407 -0.29 -19.83 -19.68
N PRO A 408 -0.38 -18.52 -19.38
CA PRO A 408 -1.25 -17.60 -20.11
C PRO A 408 -0.98 -17.57 -21.62
N PHE A 409 0.29 -17.59 -22.04
CA PHE A 409 0.68 -17.60 -23.44
C PHE A 409 0.16 -18.86 -24.14
N ARG A 410 0.41 -20.05 -23.58
CA ARG A 410 -0.03 -21.33 -24.16
C ARG A 410 -1.54 -21.54 -24.13
N ASN A 411 -2.23 -21.01 -23.12
CA ASN A 411 -3.65 -21.31 -22.89
C ASN A 411 -4.60 -20.19 -23.35
N HIS A 412 -4.19 -18.93 -23.32
CA HIS A 412 -5.08 -17.79 -23.61
C HIS A 412 -4.79 -17.11 -24.95
N ILE A 413 -3.64 -17.34 -25.58
CA ILE A 413 -3.31 -16.79 -26.90
C ILE A 413 -3.56 -17.84 -27.98
N PRO A 414 -4.39 -17.57 -29.01
CA PRO A 414 -4.61 -18.52 -30.11
C PRO A 414 -3.30 -18.92 -30.79
N ARG A 415 -3.19 -20.20 -31.18
CA ARG A 415 -1.96 -20.80 -31.74
C ARG A 415 -1.32 -19.98 -32.87
N ARG A 416 -2.14 -19.40 -33.76
CA ARG A 416 -1.68 -18.53 -34.87
C ARG A 416 -0.96 -17.27 -34.39
N CYS A 417 -1.43 -16.64 -33.32
CA CYS A 417 -0.82 -15.45 -32.73
C CYS A 417 0.48 -15.81 -32.00
N ARG A 418 0.54 -16.99 -31.38
CA ARG A 418 1.79 -17.50 -30.77
C ARG A 418 2.88 -17.74 -31.81
N HIS A 419 2.55 -18.30 -32.97
CA HIS A 419 3.52 -18.50 -34.05
C HIS A 419 4.09 -17.16 -34.57
N LEU A 420 3.26 -16.10 -34.64
CA LEU A 420 3.74 -14.76 -34.99
C LEU A 420 4.69 -14.19 -33.92
N LEU A 421 4.36 -14.36 -32.64
CA LEU A 421 5.20 -13.90 -31.53
C LEU A 421 6.52 -14.66 -31.41
N PHE A 422 6.60 -15.91 -31.89
CA PHE A 422 7.87 -16.65 -31.98
C PHE A 422 8.76 -16.22 -33.17
N ALA A 423 8.19 -15.52 -34.15
CA ALA A 423 8.89 -15.08 -35.35
C ALA A 423 9.35 -13.60 -35.28
N LEU A 424 8.89 -12.87 -34.27
CA LEU A 424 9.35 -11.53 -33.88
C LEU A 424 10.42 -11.69 -32.80
#